data_AF-A0A7S1QG36-F1
#
_entry.id   AF-A0A7S1QG36-F1
#
_cell.length_a   1.000
_cell.length_b   1.000
_cell.length_c   1.000
_cell.angle_alpha   90.00
_cell.angle_beta   90.00
_cell.angle_gamma   90.00
#
_symmetry.space_group_name_H-M   'P 1'
#
loop_
_entity.id
_entity.type
_entity.pdbx_description
1 polymer ?
#
loop_
_entity_poly.entity_id
_entity_poly.type
_entity_poly.pdbx_seq_one_letter_code
_entity_poly.pdbx_strand_id
1 'polypeptide(L)'
;NNCLMALLDSEKVKANIVLLNAQPTVLNMAFPAGFVWGSATAAYQIEGAVKAGGRTPSIWDTFASKPGNINNGDTAEVACDHYFRFREDVKLMKDLGLPAYRFSISWPRLLPAGRGEVNHTAVEFYGALLDELESHGIVPMVTMYHWDLPQCLEDEYGGWLSRKVISDFEEYAATCFLLFGDRVKHWLTFNEPWCMAVLGYASNEHAPGNSKRPAEEPYTVAHHVILAHSRAVRRYRAEFQERHEGSVGMALNMDWKEPLTQSKEDADAQRRAIDWQLSWFAEPLYRGHYPETMRSRCGDRLPSFTEEEAEQVKGTLDFLGLNHYSTDYVSAKEGGNDDKPSYFSDMEVNNAPDPLWPKTEMGWDIVPWGLNRLLCWIKKEYPLPGGIFITENGCACKEDSPAEAAQDTARIEYLQGYLAQVYKAIDEEGVPVRGYLVWSFMDNFEWAFGFAKRFGIVRVDYDSQKRTPKKSAKMMSTIARTNVLQISERVLDQSEHSPFNTKVLHRRKAAEAAPKAPPRPKLSTQDALGMMREFVDKYRDLKFQARMVDAFKQYMMTNDDVALMKARQLICLPIQMDVLPKYGFEGTRRGVAQATAFLSTLKEGEVGELNAMITYLTRDLPHTAALEGAVG
;
A
#
# COMPACT_ATOMS: atom_id res chain seq x y z
N ASN A 1 19.38 -40.89 36.11
CA ASN A 1 18.45 -41.73 35.33
C ASN A 1 17.07 -41.10 35.29
N ASN A 2 16.71 -40.65 34.10
CA ASN A 2 15.38 -40.35 33.55
C ASN A 2 14.52 -39.25 34.20
N CYS A 3 14.74 -38.01 33.76
CA CYS A 3 13.66 -37.09 33.34
C CYS A 3 14.28 -35.96 32.49
N LEU A 4 14.51 -36.27 31.22
CA LEU A 4 14.83 -35.31 30.17
C LEU A 4 14.10 -35.82 28.93
N MET A 5 13.49 -34.91 28.17
CA MET A 5 12.64 -35.10 26.98
C MET A 5 11.13 -34.99 27.25
N ALA A 6 10.62 -33.75 27.17
CA ALA A 6 9.42 -33.45 26.41
C ALA A 6 9.31 -31.93 26.19
N LEU A 7 9.02 -31.53 24.95
CA LEU A 7 8.58 -30.21 24.48
C LEU A 7 9.65 -29.16 24.18
N LEU A 8 10.44 -29.43 23.13
CA LEU A 8 10.81 -28.38 22.16
C LEU A 8 10.18 -28.78 20.83
N ASP A 9 9.07 -28.12 20.52
CA ASP A 9 8.40 -28.22 19.23
C ASP A 9 9.31 -27.59 18.16
N SER A 10 9.66 -28.37 17.15
CA SER A 10 10.79 -28.12 16.23
C SER A 10 10.52 -27.07 15.16
N GLU A 11 9.46 -26.25 15.27
CA GLU A 11 9.09 -25.26 14.26
C GLU A 11 9.24 -23.78 14.66
N LYS A 12 9.83 -23.45 15.82
CA LYS A 12 10.02 -22.03 16.23
C LYS A 12 11.35 -21.70 16.91
N VAL A 13 12.48 -21.87 16.23
CA VAL A 13 13.75 -21.26 16.70
C VAL A 13 14.60 -20.71 15.54
N LYS A 14 14.22 -19.56 14.98
CA LYS A 14 15.17 -18.65 14.34
C LYS A 14 15.69 -17.68 15.40
N ALA A 15 16.62 -18.14 16.25
CA ALA A 15 17.20 -17.31 17.30
C ALA A 15 18.34 -16.45 16.72
N ASN A 16 18.06 -15.15 16.54
CA ASN A 16 19.08 -14.13 16.35
C ASN A 16 20.02 -14.13 17.55
N ILE A 17 21.33 -14.14 17.28
CA ILE A 17 22.35 -14.07 18.32
C ILE A 17 22.31 -12.67 18.90
N VAL A 18 22.04 -12.55 20.19
CA VAL A 18 21.93 -11.25 20.83
C VAL A 18 23.11 -10.97 21.73
N LEU A 19 24.01 -10.19 21.17
CA LEU A 19 24.73 -9.17 21.92
C LEU A 19 24.23 -7.81 21.40
N LEU A 20 23.64 -7.02 22.31
CA LEU A 20 22.77 -5.88 22.01
C LEU A 20 23.55 -4.73 21.34
N ASN A 21 23.21 -4.41 20.09
CA ASN A 21 23.68 -3.23 19.37
C ASN A 21 22.74 -2.04 19.61
N ALA A 22 23.28 -0.82 19.68
CA ALA A 22 22.67 0.36 20.32
C ALA A 22 22.27 1.48 19.33
N GLN A 23 21.54 1.17 18.26
CA GLN A 23 20.84 2.17 17.43
C GLN A 23 19.36 2.29 17.90
N PRO A 24 18.68 3.44 17.70
CA PRO A 24 17.26 3.58 18.00
C PRO A 24 16.46 2.59 17.14
N THR A 25 15.74 1.67 17.76
CA THR A 25 14.94 0.66 17.02
C THR A 25 13.76 1.26 16.25
N VAL A 26 13.43 2.55 16.50
CA VAL A 26 12.33 3.29 15.87
C VAL A 26 12.82 4.67 15.44
N LEU A 27 12.56 5.01 14.17
CA LEU A 27 12.87 6.27 13.51
C LEU A 27 11.59 7.09 13.33
N ASN A 28 11.72 8.43 13.37
CA ASN A 28 10.63 9.37 13.15
C ASN A 28 10.86 10.11 11.82
N MET A 29 9.85 10.10 10.95
CA MET A 29 9.86 10.77 9.65
C MET A 29 8.71 11.79 9.60
N ALA A 30 9.04 13.09 9.62
CA ALA A 30 8.07 14.17 9.69
C ALA A 30 7.70 14.69 8.30
N PHE A 31 6.43 14.63 7.93
CA PHE A 31 5.99 15.08 6.61
C PHE A 31 5.89 16.62 6.54
N PRO A 32 5.88 17.21 5.34
CA PRO A 32 5.70 18.66 5.19
C PRO A 32 4.44 19.17 5.90
N ALA A 33 4.48 20.40 6.38
CA ALA A 33 3.29 21.06 6.91
C ALA A 33 2.21 21.14 5.82
N GLY A 34 0.94 20.87 6.19
CA GLY A 34 -0.18 20.84 5.25
C GLY A 34 -0.28 19.57 4.41
N PHE A 35 0.54 18.54 4.68
CA PHE A 35 0.38 17.23 4.04
C PHE A 35 -0.99 16.63 4.40
N VAL A 36 -1.74 16.21 3.37
CA VAL A 36 -3.11 15.73 3.53
C VAL A 36 -3.11 14.23 3.84
N TRP A 37 -3.61 13.87 5.02
CA TRP A 37 -3.83 12.48 5.40
C TRP A 37 -5.29 12.09 5.21
N GLY A 38 -5.57 10.90 4.71
CA GLY A 38 -6.94 10.46 4.57
C GLY A 38 -7.10 8.98 4.32
N SER A 39 -8.31 8.62 3.94
CA SER A 39 -8.68 7.28 3.49
C SER A 39 -9.59 7.35 2.28
N ALA A 40 -9.64 6.28 1.50
CA ALA A 40 -10.43 6.19 0.28
C ALA A 40 -11.41 5.01 0.29
N THR A 41 -12.51 5.15 -0.46
CA THR A 41 -13.53 4.12 -0.77
C THR A 41 -14.22 4.42 -2.11
N ALA A 42 -14.96 3.46 -2.66
CA ALA A 42 -15.79 3.64 -3.85
C ALA A 42 -17.25 3.26 -3.61
N ALA A 43 -18.18 3.97 -4.26
CA ALA A 43 -19.63 3.88 -4.06
C ALA A 43 -20.14 2.43 -4.16
N TYR A 44 -19.90 1.76 -5.29
CA TYR A 44 -20.37 0.38 -5.48
C TYR A 44 -19.79 -0.60 -4.44
N GLN A 45 -18.60 -0.32 -3.92
CA GLN A 45 -17.92 -1.21 -2.98
C GLN A 45 -18.45 -1.10 -1.54
N ILE A 46 -19.02 0.05 -1.15
CA ILE A 46 -19.43 0.31 0.24
C ILE A 46 -20.91 0.68 0.43
N GLU A 47 -21.57 1.32 -0.55
CA GLU A 47 -22.89 1.93 -0.34
C GLU A 47 -23.98 0.91 -0.08
N GLY A 48 -24.04 -0.14 -0.90
CA GLY A 48 -25.19 -1.03 -0.95
C GLY A 48 -26.45 -0.30 -1.45
N ALA A 49 -27.61 -0.79 -0.99
CA ALA A 49 -28.90 -0.18 -1.28
C ALA A 49 -29.13 -0.01 -2.80
N VAL A 50 -28.75 -1.04 -3.57
CA VAL A 50 -28.68 -0.99 -5.04
C VAL A 50 -30.04 -0.81 -5.72
N LYS A 51 -31.14 -1.10 -5.02
CA LYS A 51 -32.54 -0.94 -5.44
C LYS A 51 -33.28 0.18 -4.69
N ALA A 52 -32.61 0.91 -3.81
CA ALA A 52 -33.24 1.91 -2.95
C ALA A 52 -33.15 3.32 -3.55
N GLY A 53 -34.08 4.18 -3.14
CA GLY A 53 -34.01 5.62 -3.35
C GLY A 53 -33.91 6.06 -4.81
N GLY A 54 -34.49 5.31 -5.76
CA GLY A 54 -34.52 5.66 -7.19
C GLY A 54 -33.25 5.33 -7.99
N ARG A 55 -32.25 4.68 -7.38
CA ARG A 55 -31.06 4.19 -8.10
C ARG A 55 -31.44 3.14 -9.15
N THR A 56 -30.78 3.18 -10.32
CA THR A 56 -30.85 2.13 -11.35
C THR A 56 -29.58 1.26 -11.37
N PRO A 57 -29.58 0.12 -12.08
CA PRO A 57 -28.41 -0.73 -12.20
C PRO A 57 -27.22 -0.03 -12.86
N SER A 58 -26.02 -0.29 -12.35
CA SER A 58 -24.74 -0.06 -13.01
C SER A 58 -24.32 -1.30 -13.81
N ILE A 59 -23.26 -1.17 -14.61
CA ILE A 59 -22.61 -2.31 -15.26
C ILE A 59 -22.11 -3.37 -14.27
N TRP A 60 -21.76 -2.97 -13.05
CA TRP A 60 -21.34 -3.90 -12.01
C TRP A 60 -22.51 -4.65 -11.38
N ASP A 61 -23.70 -4.05 -11.24
CA ASP A 61 -24.90 -4.79 -10.81
C ASP A 61 -25.20 -5.93 -11.78
N THR A 62 -25.18 -5.62 -13.08
CA THR A 62 -25.42 -6.61 -14.15
C THR A 62 -24.32 -7.66 -14.19
N PHE A 63 -23.05 -7.26 -14.10
CA PHE A 63 -21.91 -8.17 -14.16
C PHE A 63 -21.89 -9.12 -12.95
N ALA A 64 -22.12 -8.60 -11.74
CA ALA A 64 -22.13 -9.39 -10.51
C ALA A 64 -23.32 -10.37 -10.43
N SER A 65 -24.44 -10.04 -11.07
CA SER A 65 -25.60 -10.95 -11.12
C SER A 65 -25.38 -12.22 -11.95
N LYS A 66 -24.34 -12.25 -12.80
CA LYS A 66 -24.04 -13.41 -13.67
C LYS A 66 -23.23 -14.46 -12.89
N PRO A 67 -23.71 -15.72 -12.82
CA PRO A 67 -22.98 -16.78 -12.12
C PRO A 67 -21.55 -16.97 -12.63
N GLY A 68 -20.59 -17.07 -11.71
CA GLY A 68 -19.18 -17.31 -12.01
C GLY A 68 -18.33 -16.05 -12.20
N ASN A 69 -18.95 -14.87 -12.31
CA ASN A 69 -18.21 -13.61 -12.48
C ASN A 69 -17.61 -13.08 -11.18
N ILE A 70 -18.23 -13.36 -10.04
CA ILE A 70 -17.76 -12.95 -8.72
C ILE A 70 -17.45 -14.19 -7.90
N ASN A 71 -16.33 -14.17 -7.19
CA ASN A 71 -15.97 -15.18 -6.22
C ASN A 71 -17.11 -15.39 -5.22
N ASN A 72 -17.40 -16.65 -4.88
CA ASN A 72 -18.54 -17.07 -4.04
C ASN A 72 -19.94 -16.63 -4.51
N GLY A 73 -20.08 -15.98 -5.68
CA GLY A 73 -21.34 -15.39 -6.10
C GLY A 73 -21.78 -14.20 -5.25
N ASP A 74 -20.84 -13.52 -4.59
CA ASP A 74 -21.11 -12.35 -3.76
C ASP A 74 -21.72 -11.21 -4.61
N THR A 75 -22.56 -10.38 -3.97
CA THR A 75 -23.09 -9.16 -4.61
C THR A 75 -22.96 -7.96 -3.68
N ALA A 76 -22.88 -6.77 -4.27
CA ALA A 76 -22.83 -5.52 -3.53
C ALA A 76 -24.24 -4.99 -3.16
N GLU A 77 -25.28 -5.83 -3.12
CA GLU A 77 -26.65 -5.39 -2.80
C GLU A 77 -26.73 -4.71 -1.42
N VAL A 78 -25.99 -5.25 -0.44
CA VAL A 78 -25.79 -4.65 0.88
C VAL A 78 -24.41 -4.00 1.00
N ALA A 79 -23.36 -4.65 0.50
CA ALA A 79 -21.98 -4.19 0.66
C ALA A 79 -21.65 -3.88 2.14
N CYS A 80 -21.28 -2.64 2.44
CA CYS A 80 -21.06 -2.16 3.81
C CYS A 80 -22.26 -1.39 4.36
N ASP A 81 -23.39 -1.31 3.64
CA ASP A 81 -24.57 -0.59 4.09
C ASP A 81 -24.30 0.92 4.37
N HIS A 82 -23.26 1.48 3.72
CA HIS A 82 -22.83 2.86 3.96
C HIS A 82 -23.91 3.87 3.60
N TYR A 83 -24.78 3.56 2.63
CA TYR A 83 -25.91 4.42 2.25
C TYR A 83 -26.79 4.80 3.45
N PHE A 84 -27.03 3.86 4.37
CA PHE A 84 -27.82 4.11 5.59
C PHE A 84 -26.95 4.45 6.82
N ARG A 85 -25.64 4.17 6.76
CA ARG A 85 -24.72 4.25 7.92
C ARG A 85 -23.64 5.32 7.81
N PHE A 86 -23.66 6.15 6.77
CA PHE A 86 -22.58 7.10 6.52
C PHE A 86 -22.26 8.01 7.72
N ARG A 87 -23.25 8.38 8.54
CA ARG A 87 -23.02 9.16 9.76
C ARG A 87 -22.18 8.42 10.80
N GLU A 88 -22.38 7.11 10.94
CA GLU A 88 -21.54 6.26 11.81
C GLU A 88 -20.11 6.20 11.26
N ASP A 89 -19.97 6.05 9.94
CA ASP A 89 -18.67 5.98 9.27
C ASP A 89 -17.90 7.32 9.37
N VAL A 90 -18.56 8.44 9.13
CA VAL A 90 -17.98 9.80 9.25
C VAL A 90 -17.61 10.11 10.69
N LYS A 91 -18.48 9.76 11.65
CA LYS A 91 -18.14 9.89 13.08
C LYS A 91 -16.89 9.06 13.42
N LEU A 92 -16.77 7.85 12.88
CA LEU A 92 -15.61 7.01 13.12
C LEU A 92 -14.32 7.62 12.51
N MET A 93 -14.40 8.20 11.31
CA MET A 93 -13.28 8.93 10.71
C MET A 93 -12.83 10.10 11.59
N LYS A 94 -13.78 10.86 12.15
CA LYS A 94 -13.51 11.94 13.11
C LYS A 94 -12.85 11.43 14.38
N ASP A 95 -13.36 10.34 14.97
CA ASP A 95 -12.79 9.74 16.18
C ASP A 95 -11.33 9.28 15.93
N LEU A 96 -11.06 8.74 14.73
CA LEU A 96 -9.73 8.41 14.24
C LEU A 96 -8.91 9.66 13.83
N GLY A 97 -9.50 10.84 13.75
CA GLY A 97 -8.81 12.07 13.37
C GLY A 97 -8.24 12.05 11.95
N LEU A 98 -8.92 11.39 11.00
CA LEU A 98 -8.55 11.41 9.58
C LEU A 98 -9.06 12.72 8.96
N PRO A 99 -8.18 13.62 8.46
CA PRO A 99 -8.58 14.96 8.05
C PRO A 99 -9.15 15.03 6.62
N ALA A 100 -9.05 13.97 5.82
CA ALA A 100 -9.63 13.91 4.49
C ALA A 100 -10.28 12.55 4.20
N TYR A 101 -11.34 12.57 3.39
CA TYR A 101 -12.02 11.38 2.92
C TYR A 101 -12.24 11.45 1.41
N ARG A 102 -11.69 10.46 0.70
CA ARG A 102 -11.98 10.26 -0.72
C ARG A 102 -13.09 9.24 -0.90
N PHE A 103 -14.16 9.65 -1.55
CA PHE A 103 -15.27 8.78 -1.91
C PHE A 103 -15.68 9.01 -3.37
N SER A 104 -16.51 8.13 -3.92
CA SER A 104 -17.09 8.34 -5.24
C SER A 104 -18.59 8.60 -5.18
N ILE A 105 -19.10 9.34 -6.15
CA ILE A 105 -20.54 9.49 -6.39
C ILE A 105 -20.95 8.39 -7.37
N SER A 106 -22.07 7.71 -7.09
CA SER A 106 -22.60 6.71 -7.99
C SER A 106 -23.41 7.36 -9.11
N TRP A 107 -22.91 7.27 -10.34
CA TRP A 107 -23.59 7.84 -11.51
C TRP A 107 -25.03 7.33 -11.66
N PRO A 108 -25.34 6.02 -11.64
CA PRO A 108 -26.72 5.55 -11.78
C PRO A 108 -27.60 5.83 -10.55
N ARG A 109 -27.00 6.24 -9.42
CA ARG A 109 -27.77 6.76 -8.29
C ARG A 109 -28.16 8.22 -8.54
N LEU A 110 -27.21 9.06 -8.99
CA LEU A 110 -27.45 10.49 -9.21
C LEU A 110 -28.29 10.78 -10.45
N LEU A 111 -27.99 10.11 -11.57
CA LEU A 111 -28.71 10.19 -12.84
C LEU A 111 -29.18 8.79 -13.25
N PRO A 112 -30.37 8.34 -12.81
CA PRO A 112 -30.83 6.97 -13.04
C PRO A 112 -30.99 6.58 -14.52
N ALA A 113 -31.33 7.54 -15.39
CA ALA A 113 -31.38 7.32 -16.84
C ALA A 113 -30.00 7.50 -17.53
N GLY A 114 -28.93 7.64 -16.74
CA GLY A 114 -27.59 8.02 -17.16
C GLY A 114 -27.43 9.49 -17.58
N ARG A 115 -28.55 10.17 -17.84
CA ARG A 115 -28.64 11.56 -18.31
C ARG A 115 -29.93 12.21 -17.81
N GLY A 116 -30.02 13.53 -17.94
CA GLY A 116 -31.26 14.26 -17.70
C GLY A 116 -31.53 14.55 -16.22
N GLU A 117 -32.73 14.22 -15.74
CA GLU A 117 -33.19 14.61 -14.41
C GLU A 117 -32.40 13.94 -13.28
N VAL A 118 -32.09 14.73 -12.27
CA VAL A 118 -31.43 14.25 -11.05
C VAL A 118 -32.39 13.48 -10.18
N ASN A 119 -31.89 12.41 -9.57
CA ASN A 119 -32.57 11.75 -8.49
C ASN A 119 -32.38 12.56 -7.19
N HIS A 120 -33.42 13.28 -6.76
CA HIS A 120 -33.36 14.11 -5.55
C HIS A 120 -32.95 13.34 -4.28
N THR A 121 -33.32 12.06 -4.16
CA THR A 121 -32.90 11.22 -3.02
C THR A 121 -31.37 11.02 -3.00
N ALA A 122 -30.74 10.93 -4.18
CA ALA A 122 -29.29 10.85 -4.30
C ALA A 122 -28.62 12.18 -3.94
N VAL A 123 -29.22 13.30 -4.38
CA VAL A 123 -28.76 14.64 -4.02
C VAL A 123 -28.79 14.84 -2.51
N GLU A 124 -29.86 14.42 -1.84
CA GLU A 124 -29.99 14.45 -0.38
C GLU A 124 -28.96 13.56 0.31
N PHE A 125 -28.71 12.35 -0.18
CA PHE A 125 -27.71 11.44 0.39
C PHE A 125 -26.29 12.02 0.31
N TYR A 126 -25.82 12.39 -0.88
CA TYR A 126 -24.47 12.94 -1.06
C TYR A 126 -24.33 14.32 -0.42
N GLY A 127 -25.38 15.15 -0.47
CA GLY A 127 -25.42 16.42 0.25
C GLY A 127 -25.28 16.23 1.76
N ALA A 128 -26.03 15.31 2.35
CA ALA A 128 -25.93 15.02 3.78
C ALA A 128 -24.58 14.39 4.17
N LEU A 129 -23.97 13.57 3.30
CA LEU A 129 -22.62 13.06 3.51
C LEU A 129 -21.59 14.20 3.53
N LEU A 130 -21.66 15.13 2.58
CA LEU A 130 -20.77 16.29 2.54
C LEU A 130 -20.96 17.20 3.76
N ASP A 131 -22.20 17.46 4.15
CA ASP A 131 -22.51 18.26 5.34
C ASP A 131 -21.98 17.60 6.62
N GLU A 132 -22.11 16.27 6.74
CA GLU A 132 -21.59 15.52 7.89
C GLU A 132 -20.06 15.58 7.94
N LEU A 133 -19.37 15.41 6.80
CA LEU A 133 -17.91 15.54 6.70
C LEU A 133 -17.43 16.94 7.10
N GLU A 134 -18.06 17.97 6.55
CA GLU A 134 -17.74 19.38 6.84
C GLU A 134 -17.97 19.70 8.33
N SER A 135 -19.07 19.21 8.92
CA SER A 135 -19.37 19.39 10.35
C SER A 135 -18.31 18.77 11.28
N HIS A 136 -17.47 17.87 10.75
CA HIS A 136 -16.38 17.22 11.46
C HIS A 136 -15.00 17.67 10.99
N GLY A 137 -14.93 18.67 10.10
CA GLY A 137 -13.68 19.21 9.57
C GLY A 137 -12.92 18.22 8.69
N ILE A 138 -13.62 17.27 8.06
CA ILE A 138 -13.04 16.27 7.16
C ILE A 138 -13.18 16.78 5.73
N VAL A 139 -12.05 16.99 5.04
CA VAL A 139 -12.01 17.50 3.67
C VAL A 139 -12.49 16.43 2.68
N PRO A 140 -13.55 16.70 1.88
CA PRO A 140 -14.00 15.77 0.86
C PRO A 140 -13.14 15.84 -0.40
N MET A 141 -12.71 14.68 -0.90
CA MET A 141 -12.13 14.51 -2.23
C MET A 141 -13.03 13.57 -3.05
N VAL A 142 -13.69 14.07 -4.08
CA VAL A 142 -14.75 13.32 -4.77
C VAL A 142 -14.26 12.75 -6.09
N THR A 143 -14.45 11.44 -6.25
CA THR A 143 -14.28 10.73 -7.52
C THR A 143 -15.63 10.67 -8.24
N MET A 144 -15.71 11.20 -9.46
CA MET A 144 -16.96 11.21 -10.22
C MET A 144 -17.30 9.85 -10.82
N TYR A 145 -16.30 9.18 -11.39
CA TYR A 145 -16.47 7.86 -11.99
C TYR A 145 -15.53 6.85 -11.37
N HIS A 146 -16.10 5.87 -10.66
CA HIS A 146 -15.38 4.73 -10.10
C HIS A 146 -16.03 3.43 -10.61
N TRP A 147 -15.95 3.26 -11.93
CA TRP A 147 -16.28 2.05 -12.69
C TRP A 147 -17.77 1.68 -12.77
N ASP A 148 -18.67 2.48 -12.21
CA ASP A 148 -20.07 2.16 -12.06
C ASP A 148 -20.97 2.84 -13.11
N LEU A 149 -20.61 2.72 -14.40
CA LEU A 149 -21.42 3.24 -15.52
C LEU A 149 -22.89 2.79 -15.40
N PRO A 150 -23.89 3.66 -15.60
CA PRO A 150 -25.29 3.27 -15.68
C PRO A 150 -25.52 2.22 -16.77
N GLN A 151 -26.16 1.10 -16.42
CA GLN A 151 -26.37 -0.02 -17.35
C GLN A 151 -27.16 0.40 -18.59
N CYS A 152 -28.08 1.35 -18.47
CA CYS A 152 -28.86 1.83 -19.61
C CYS A 152 -27.99 2.44 -20.72
N LEU A 153 -26.84 3.05 -20.39
CA LEU A 153 -25.91 3.60 -21.38
C LEU A 153 -25.09 2.50 -22.06
N GLU A 154 -24.74 1.44 -21.32
CA GLU A 154 -24.14 0.23 -21.87
C GLU A 154 -25.11 -0.48 -22.82
N ASP A 155 -26.39 -0.62 -22.44
CA ASP A 155 -27.41 -1.28 -23.25
C ASP A 155 -27.77 -0.49 -24.52
N GLU A 156 -27.86 0.84 -24.43
CA GLU A 156 -28.29 1.69 -25.54
C GLU A 156 -27.23 1.78 -26.66
N TYR A 157 -25.95 1.92 -26.29
CA TYR A 157 -24.90 2.18 -27.28
C TYR A 157 -23.54 1.56 -26.96
N GLY A 158 -23.43 0.68 -25.96
CA GLY A 158 -22.17 0.03 -25.58
C GLY A 158 -21.26 0.88 -24.69
N GLY A 159 -21.83 1.87 -23.99
CA GLY A 159 -21.12 2.61 -22.94
C GLY A 159 -19.85 3.26 -23.44
N TRP A 160 -18.71 2.90 -22.84
CA TRP A 160 -17.40 3.49 -23.17
C TRP A 160 -16.88 3.17 -24.57
N LEU A 161 -17.51 2.25 -25.31
CA LEU A 161 -17.17 2.01 -26.72
C LEU A 161 -17.76 3.05 -27.68
N SER A 162 -18.72 3.85 -27.21
CA SER A 162 -19.38 4.86 -28.03
C SER A 162 -18.91 6.25 -27.66
N ARG A 163 -18.62 7.07 -28.68
CA ARG A 163 -18.25 8.48 -28.50
C ARG A 163 -19.35 9.32 -27.84
N LYS A 164 -20.61 8.85 -27.83
CA LYS A 164 -21.75 9.50 -27.14
C LYS A 164 -21.50 9.67 -25.63
N VAL A 165 -20.81 8.70 -25.01
CA VAL A 165 -20.52 8.70 -23.57
C VAL A 165 -19.75 9.94 -23.12
N ILE A 166 -18.98 10.57 -24.02
CA ILE A 166 -18.18 11.75 -23.71
C ILE A 166 -19.09 12.90 -23.28
N SER A 167 -20.16 13.15 -24.04
CA SER A 167 -21.14 14.19 -23.72
C SER A 167 -22.01 13.81 -22.53
N ASP A 168 -22.40 12.54 -22.40
CA ASP A 168 -23.18 12.10 -21.23
C ASP A 168 -22.37 12.22 -19.93
N PHE A 169 -21.06 11.91 -19.95
CA PHE A 169 -20.17 12.11 -18.80
C PHE A 169 -19.91 13.58 -18.51
N GLU A 170 -19.76 14.42 -19.54
CA GLU A 170 -19.60 15.86 -19.38
C GLU A 170 -20.80 16.49 -18.64
N GLU A 171 -22.03 16.14 -19.02
CA GLU A 171 -23.24 16.60 -18.33
C GLU A 171 -23.35 16.05 -16.90
N TYR A 172 -22.97 14.79 -16.68
CA TYR A 172 -22.89 14.20 -15.35
C TYR A 172 -21.87 14.93 -14.45
N ALA A 173 -20.68 15.22 -14.97
CA ALA A 173 -19.66 15.98 -14.26
C ALA A 173 -20.13 17.41 -13.94
N ALA A 174 -20.76 18.09 -14.90
CA ALA A 174 -21.35 19.42 -14.70
C ALA A 174 -22.43 19.41 -13.62
N THR A 175 -23.26 18.36 -13.59
CA THR A 175 -24.27 18.16 -12.54
C THR A 175 -23.62 17.99 -11.17
N CYS A 176 -22.55 17.18 -11.06
CA CYS A 176 -21.78 17.04 -9.82
C CYS A 176 -21.19 18.38 -9.36
N PHE A 177 -20.59 19.16 -10.27
CA PHE A 177 -20.05 20.48 -9.94
C PHE A 177 -21.12 21.45 -9.45
N LEU A 178 -22.26 21.49 -10.14
CA LEU A 178 -23.38 22.37 -9.80
C LEU A 178 -23.95 22.08 -8.41
N LEU A 179 -24.11 20.79 -8.06
CA LEU A 179 -24.76 20.37 -6.83
C LEU A 179 -23.84 20.40 -5.60
N PHE A 180 -22.54 20.13 -5.80
CA PHE A 180 -21.62 19.83 -4.69
C PHE A 180 -20.31 20.65 -4.71
N GLY A 181 -20.07 21.46 -5.74
CA GLY A 181 -18.84 22.26 -5.89
C GLY A 181 -18.65 23.37 -4.87
N ASP A 182 -19.73 23.76 -4.17
CA ASP A 182 -19.66 24.67 -3.04
C ASP A 182 -18.80 24.12 -1.89
N ARG A 183 -18.91 22.81 -1.61
CA ARG A 183 -18.20 22.11 -0.54
C ARG A 183 -16.98 21.30 -1.00
N VAL A 184 -16.99 20.79 -2.24
CA VAL A 184 -15.92 19.92 -2.76
C VAL A 184 -14.85 20.71 -3.52
N LYS A 185 -13.60 20.64 -3.05
CA LYS A 185 -12.45 21.36 -3.63
C LYS A 185 -11.44 20.48 -4.37
N HIS A 186 -11.55 19.16 -4.23
CA HIS A 186 -10.71 18.20 -4.93
C HIS A 186 -11.57 17.20 -5.69
N TRP A 187 -11.52 17.28 -7.01
CA TRP A 187 -12.28 16.43 -7.92
C TRP A 187 -11.34 15.48 -8.66
N LEU A 188 -11.73 14.22 -8.75
CA LEU A 188 -11.13 13.21 -9.61
C LEU A 188 -12.18 12.78 -10.62
N THR A 189 -11.98 13.04 -11.91
CA THR A 189 -12.98 12.65 -12.92
C THR A 189 -13.11 11.14 -13.01
N PHE A 190 -11.97 10.44 -13.10
CA PHE A 190 -11.88 8.99 -13.25
C PHE A 190 -10.93 8.38 -12.23
N ASN A 191 -11.29 7.20 -11.74
CA ASN A 191 -10.39 6.28 -11.06
C ASN A 191 -9.86 5.23 -12.04
N GLU A 192 -8.54 5.05 -12.09
CA GLU A 192 -7.86 3.94 -12.76
C GLU A 192 -8.43 3.59 -14.14
N PRO A 193 -8.35 4.53 -15.10
CA PRO A 193 -8.91 4.30 -16.43
C PRO A 193 -8.24 3.12 -17.16
N TRP A 194 -7.03 2.73 -16.74
CA TRP A 194 -6.38 1.49 -17.18
C TRP A 194 -7.20 0.24 -16.81
N CYS A 195 -7.66 0.15 -15.54
CA CYS A 195 -8.49 -0.97 -15.08
C CYS A 195 -9.79 -1.06 -15.88
N MET A 196 -10.43 0.09 -16.16
CA MET A 196 -11.62 0.15 -17.00
C MET A 196 -11.36 -0.43 -18.39
N ALA A 197 -10.32 0.04 -19.07
CA ALA A 197 -10.03 -0.34 -20.45
C ALA A 197 -9.52 -1.78 -20.57
N VAL A 198 -8.62 -2.21 -19.67
CA VAL A 198 -7.96 -3.51 -19.77
C VAL A 198 -8.78 -4.61 -19.12
N LEU A 199 -9.19 -4.44 -17.86
CA LEU A 199 -9.93 -5.49 -17.14
C LEU A 199 -11.38 -5.60 -17.64
N GLY A 200 -11.97 -4.49 -18.06
CA GLY A 200 -13.34 -4.45 -18.60
C GLY A 200 -13.48 -4.85 -20.07
N TYR A 201 -12.49 -4.50 -20.92
CA TYR A 201 -12.58 -4.64 -22.39
C TYR A 201 -11.47 -5.49 -23.06
N ALA A 202 -10.50 -6.01 -22.30
CA ALA A 202 -9.49 -6.96 -22.80
C ALA A 202 -9.52 -8.31 -22.08
N SER A 203 -9.40 -8.35 -20.75
CA SER A 203 -9.29 -9.63 -20.01
C SER A 203 -10.62 -10.19 -19.51
N ASN A 204 -11.70 -9.40 -19.55
CA ASN A 204 -13.04 -9.79 -19.07
C ASN A 204 -13.08 -10.11 -17.56
N GLU A 205 -12.13 -9.57 -16.79
CA GLU A 205 -12.10 -9.72 -15.33
C GLU A 205 -13.09 -8.79 -14.64
N HIS A 206 -13.33 -7.60 -15.18
CA HIS A 206 -14.22 -6.58 -14.63
C HIS A 206 -15.42 -6.29 -15.53
N ALA A 207 -16.44 -5.64 -14.96
CA ALA A 207 -17.59 -5.14 -15.71
C ALA A 207 -17.15 -4.17 -16.85
N PRO A 208 -17.82 -4.18 -18.02
CA PRO A 208 -19.01 -4.98 -18.36
C PRO A 208 -18.71 -6.45 -18.72
N GLY A 209 -17.44 -6.84 -18.71
CA GLY A 209 -17.01 -8.17 -19.11
C GLY A 209 -17.07 -8.38 -20.61
N ASN A 210 -16.46 -7.46 -21.36
CA ASN A 210 -16.42 -7.54 -22.82
C ASN A 210 -15.00 -7.90 -23.28
N SER A 211 -14.87 -8.92 -24.13
CA SER A 211 -13.60 -9.26 -24.78
C SER A 211 -13.82 -9.65 -26.23
N LYS A 212 -14.80 -9.02 -26.90
CA LYS A 212 -15.14 -9.32 -28.30
C LYS A 212 -14.06 -8.85 -29.27
N ARG A 213 -13.46 -7.67 -29.03
CA ARG A 213 -12.35 -7.14 -29.84
C ARG A 213 -11.22 -6.59 -28.94
N PRO A 214 -10.49 -7.47 -28.24
CA PRO A 214 -9.45 -7.08 -27.27
C PRO A 214 -8.22 -6.41 -27.91
N ALA A 215 -8.15 -6.37 -29.24
CA ALA A 215 -7.13 -5.66 -30.01
C ALA A 215 -7.43 -4.18 -30.28
N GLU A 216 -8.69 -3.74 -30.06
CA GLU A 216 -9.22 -2.43 -30.47
C GLU A 216 -10.03 -1.76 -29.36
N GLU A 217 -10.89 -2.51 -28.68
CA GLU A 217 -11.85 -1.99 -27.69
C GLU A 217 -11.19 -1.30 -26.48
N PRO A 218 -10.10 -1.83 -25.88
CA PRO A 218 -9.38 -1.13 -24.81
C PRO A 218 -8.87 0.26 -25.24
N TYR A 219 -8.35 0.37 -26.47
CA TYR A 219 -7.87 1.63 -27.03
C TYR A 219 -8.99 2.62 -27.30
N THR A 220 -10.14 2.13 -27.76
CA THR A 220 -11.35 2.94 -27.95
C THR A 220 -11.86 3.49 -26.61
N VAL A 221 -11.95 2.64 -25.58
CA VAL A 221 -12.40 3.04 -24.24
C VAL A 221 -11.48 4.10 -23.64
N ALA A 222 -10.17 3.86 -23.64
CA ALA A 222 -9.22 4.81 -23.09
C ALA A 222 -9.29 6.17 -23.80
N HIS A 223 -9.45 6.17 -25.13
CA HIS A 223 -9.61 7.39 -25.92
C HIS A 223 -10.84 8.20 -25.50
N HIS A 224 -12.00 7.55 -25.37
CA HIS A 224 -13.21 8.23 -24.92
C HIS A 224 -13.11 8.72 -23.47
N VAL A 225 -12.45 7.97 -22.57
CA VAL A 225 -12.23 8.41 -21.19
C VAL A 225 -11.34 9.66 -21.12
N ILE A 226 -10.27 9.72 -21.92
CA ILE A 226 -9.38 10.89 -21.97
C ILE A 226 -10.13 12.13 -22.49
N LEU A 227 -10.94 11.98 -23.54
CA LEU A 227 -11.77 13.07 -24.08
C LEU A 227 -12.88 13.50 -23.12
N ALA A 228 -13.51 12.55 -22.43
CA ALA A 228 -14.54 12.83 -21.43
C ALA A 228 -13.97 13.60 -20.23
N HIS A 229 -12.77 13.21 -19.77
CA HIS A 229 -12.03 13.94 -18.75
C HIS A 229 -11.74 15.37 -19.19
N SER A 230 -11.20 15.54 -20.40
CA SER A 230 -10.83 16.88 -20.87
C SER A 230 -12.07 17.78 -21.00
N ARG A 231 -13.20 17.28 -21.51
CA ARG A 231 -14.46 18.05 -21.54
C ARG A 231 -14.92 18.46 -20.15
N ALA A 232 -14.94 17.54 -19.19
CA ALA A 232 -15.31 17.84 -17.81
C ALA A 232 -14.40 18.92 -17.19
N VAL A 233 -13.08 18.83 -17.39
CA VAL A 233 -12.13 19.83 -16.87
C VAL A 233 -12.32 21.19 -17.55
N ARG A 234 -12.48 21.24 -18.88
CA ARG A 234 -12.70 22.49 -19.59
C ARG A 234 -14.00 23.16 -19.15
N ARG A 235 -15.06 22.38 -18.98
CA ARG A 235 -16.34 22.89 -18.47
C ARG A 235 -16.23 23.37 -17.02
N TYR A 236 -15.52 22.65 -16.16
CA TYR A 236 -15.23 23.11 -14.80
C TYR A 236 -14.55 24.48 -14.79
N ARG A 237 -13.47 24.63 -15.56
CA ARG A 237 -12.70 25.88 -15.65
C ARG A 237 -13.54 27.03 -16.20
N ALA A 238 -14.42 26.77 -17.17
CA ALA A 238 -15.24 27.79 -17.81
C ALA A 238 -16.43 28.26 -16.95
N GLU A 239 -17.10 27.35 -16.24
CA GLU A 239 -18.40 27.62 -15.62
C GLU A 239 -18.37 27.63 -14.09
N PHE A 240 -17.39 26.98 -13.47
CA PHE A 240 -17.43 26.63 -12.04
C PHE A 240 -16.20 27.08 -11.24
N GLN A 241 -15.02 27.10 -11.85
CA GLN A 241 -13.76 27.31 -11.12
C GLN A 241 -13.70 28.67 -10.41
N GLU A 242 -14.19 29.75 -11.04
CA GLU A 242 -14.23 31.09 -10.43
C GLU A 242 -15.11 31.12 -9.16
N ARG A 243 -16.20 30.35 -9.14
CA ARG A 243 -17.13 30.31 -8.00
C ARG A 243 -16.68 29.34 -6.91
N HIS A 244 -16.09 28.22 -7.31
CA HIS A 244 -15.85 27.09 -6.41
C HIS A 244 -14.41 26.98 -5.94
N GLU A 245 -13.45 27.60 -6.62
CA GLU A 245 -12.02 27.60 -6.24
C GLU A 245 -11.45 26.19 -6.00
N GLY A 246 -12.01 25.19 -6.70
CA GLY A 246 -11.55 23.81 -6.61
C GLY A 246 -10.53 23.46 -7.70
N SER A 247 -10.07 22.22 -7.63
CA SER A 247 -9.09 21.62 -8.53
C SER A 247 -9.61 20.30 -9.08
N VAL A 248 -9.27 20.01 -10.33
CA VAL A 248 -9.67 18.78 -11.02
C VAL A 248 -8.45 17.99 -11.48
N GLY A 249 -8.43 16.71 -11.12
CA GLY A 249 -7.42 15.75 -11.53
C GLY A 249 -8.03 14.44 -12.01
N MET A 250 -7.17 13.45 -12.20
CA MET A 250 -7.51 12.06 -12.48
C MET A 250 -6.63 11.17 -11.62
N ALA A 251 -7.18 10.07 -11.10
CA ALA A 251 -6.42 9.06 -10.38
C ALA A 251 -5.96 8.00 -11.38
N LEU A 252 -4.67 7.97 -11.67
CA LEU A 252 -4.03 6.95 -12.52
C LEU A 252 -3.42 5.86 -11.62
N ASN A 253 -3.38 4.63 -12.10
CA ASN A 253 -2.71 3.53 -11.41
C ASN A 253 -1.47 3.05 -12.15
N MET A 254 -0.42 2.77 -11.39
CA MET A 254 0.72 2.05 -11.91
C MET A 254 1.51 1.34 -10.81
N ASP A 255 1.80 0.07 -11.04
CA ASP A 255 2.84 -0.66 -10.33
C ASP A 255 4.19 -0.32 -10.96
N TRP A 256 5.24 -0.19 -10.13
CA TRP A 256 6.56 0.07 -10.68
C TRP A 256 7.03 -1.14 -11.49
N LYS A 257 7.62 -0.89 -12.66
CA LYS A 257 8.14 -1.94 -13.53
C LYS A 257 9.66 -1.84 -13.50
N GLU A 258 10.31 -2.75 -12.78
CA GLU A 258 11.76 -2.78 -12.63
C GLU A 258 12.37 -3.61 -13.78
N PRO A 259 13.39 -3.14 -14.51
CA PRO A 259 14.02 -3.96 -15.54
C PRO A 259 14.68 -5.19 -14.88
N LEU A 260 14.46 -6.38 -15.45
CA LEU A 260 14.96 -7.63 -14.89
C LEU A 260 16.49 -7.65 -14.83
N THR A 261 17.14 -7.06 -15.84
CA THR A 261 18.60 -6.89 -15.91
C THR A 261 18.96 -5.43 -16.24
N GLN A 262 20.24 -5.10 -16.20
CA GLN A 262 20.75 -3.79 -16.63
C GLN A 262 20.97 -3.70 -18.14
N SER A 263 20.44 -4.65 -18.92
CA SER A 263 20.52 -4.63 -20.38
C SER A 263 19.73 -3.46 -20.95
N LYS A 264 20.10 -3.03 -22.15
CA LYS A 264 19.34 -1.97 -22.83
C LYS A 264 17.94 -2.48 -23.18
N GLU A 265 17.85 -3.75 -23.55
CA GLU A 265 16.64 -4.43 -23.97
C GLU A 265 15.58 -4.43 -22.85
N ASP A 266 15.98 -4.75 -21.61
CA ASP A 266 15.08 -4.72 -20.46
C ASP A 266 14.74 -3.29 -20.00
N ALA A 267 15.66 -2.34 -20.17
CA ALA A 267 15.37 -0.92 -19.94
C ALA A 267 14.34 -0.38 -20.96
N ASP A 268 14.46 -0.77 -22.23
CA ASP A 268 13.48 -0.43 -23.27
C ASP A 268 12.13 -1.13 -23.00
N ALA A 269 12.15 -2.36 -22.47
CA ALA A 269 10.96 -3.08 -22.03
C ALA A 269 10.26 -2.37 -20.85
N GLN A 270 11.02 -1.89 -19.87
CA GLN A 270 10.51 -1.03 -18.80
C GLN A 270 9.82 0.21 -19.37
N ARG A 271 10.44 0.90 -20.34
CA ARG A 271 9.82 2.08 -20.95
C ARG A 271 8.48 1.73 -21.62
N ARG A 272 8.41 0.63 -22.37
CA ARG A 272 7.15 0.17 -22.98
C ARG A 272 6.09 -0.19 -21.93
N ALA A 273 6.47 -0.84 -20.83
CA ALA A 273 5.54 -1.18 -19.76
C ALA A 273 4.93 0.08 -19.10
N ILE A 274 5.74 1.11 -18.88
CA ILE A 274 5.26 2.41 -18.38
C ILE A 274 4.37 3.10 -19.41
N ASP A 275 4.74 3.05 -20.70
CA ASP A 275 3.95 3.67 -21.76
C ASP A 275 2.57 3.05 -21.90
N TRP A 276 2.42 1.72 -21.77
CA TRP A 276 1.13 1.03 -21.89
C TRP A 276 0.23 1.13 -20.65
N GLN A 277 0.75 1.57 -19.50
CA GLN A 277 -0.04 1.69 -18.27
C GLN A 277 -0.24 3.15 -17.85
N LEU A 278 0.83 3.85 -17.44
CA LEU A 278 0.73 5.22 -16.95
C LEU A 278 0.75 6.24 -18.09
N SER A 279 1.74 6.19 -18.98
CA SER A 279 1.89 7.22 -20.02
C SER A 279 0.76 7.18 -21.05
N TRP A 280 0.09 6.04 -21.21
CA TRP A 280 -1.09 5.92 -22.07
C TRP A 280 -2.17 6.98 -21.75
N PHE A 281 -2.33 7.27 -20.45
CA PHE A 281 -3.23 8.31 -19.97
C PHE A 281 -2.51 9.61 -19.62
N ALA A 282 -1.31 9.55 -19.01
CA ALA A 282 -0.61 10.76 -18.59
C ALA A 282 -0.08 11.59 -19.78
N GLU A 283 0.45 10.95 -20.83
CA GLU A 283 1.04 11.66 -21.98
C GLU A 283 0.02 12.55 -22.70
N PRO A 284 -1.20 12.08 -23.03
CA PRO A 284 -2.23 12.95 -23.61
C PRO A 284 -2.59 14.14 -22.70
N LEU A 285 -2.69 13.91 -21.39
CA LEU A 285 -3.11 14.94 -20.43
C LEU A 285 -2.05 16.02 -20.20
N TYR A 286 -0.77 15.70 -20.38
CA TYR A 286 0.33 16.68 -20.28
C TYR A 286 0.75 17.29 -21.62
N ARG A 287 0.70 16.52 -22.70
CA ARG A 287 1.31 16.88 -24.00
C ARG A 287 0.35 16.92 -25.18
N GLY A 288 -0.84 16.35 -25.05
CA GLY A 288 -1.87 16.36 -26.11
C GLY A 288 -1.80 15.20 -27.10
N HIS A 289 -0.93 14.22 -26.88
CA HIS A 289 -0.79 13.05 -27.74
C HIS A 289 -0.41 11.80 -26.95
N TYR A 290 -0.67 10.62 -27.53
CA TYR A 290 -0.22 9.34 -26.97
C TYR A 290 1.31 9.17 -27.06
N PRO A 291 1.90 8.25 -26.27
CA PRO A 291 3.31 7.89 -26.39
C PRO A 291 3.67 7.40 -27.80
N GLU A 292 4.86 7.76 -28.28
CA GLU A 292 5.31 7.39 -29.64
C GLU A 292 5.45 5.88 -29.83
N THR A 293 5.87 5.17 -28.77
CA THR A 293 5.95 3.70 -28.72
C THR A 293 4.59 3.06 -29.02
N MET A 294 3.52 3.57 -28.41
CA MET A 294 2.15 3.12 -28.64
C MET A 294 1.67 3.44 -30.06
N ARG A 295 1.88 4.67 -30.53
CA ARG A 295 1.46 5.08 -31.87
C ARG A 295 2.11 4.22 -32.96
N SER A 296 3.40 4.01 -32.86
CA SER A 296 4.17 3.18 -33.81
C SER A 296 3.73 1.72 -33.78
N ARG A 297 3.41 1.18 -32.59
CA ARG A 297 3.06 -0.23 -32.41
C ARG A 297 1.62 -0.56 -32.81
N CYS A 298 0.68 0.26 -32.36
CA CYS A 298 -0.75 -0.01 -32.51
C CYS A 298 -1.28 0.40 -33.88
N GLY A 299 -0.67 1.40 -34.52
CA GLY A 299 -1.15 1.97 -35.78
C GLY A 299 -2.62 2.38 -35.67
N ASP A 300 -3.42 1.97 -36.65
CA ASP A 300 -4.84 2.33 -36.76
C ASP A 300 -5.72 1.80 -35.61
N ARG A 301 -5.23 0.85 -34.80
CA ARG A 301 -5.97 0.34 -33.62
C ARG A 301 -5.96 1.31 -32.45
N LEU A 302 -4.98 2.22 -32.40
CA LEU A 302 -4.95 3.32 -31.43
C LEU A 302 -5.62 4.54 -32.08
N PRO A 303 -6.78 5.00 -31.58
CA PRO A 303 -7.42 6.18 -32.13
C PRO A 303 -6.50 7.41 -32.10
N SER A 304 -6.61 8.28 -33.09
CA SER A 304 -5.86 9.54 -33.14
C SER A 304 -6.73 10.69 -32.63
N PHE A 305 -6.09 11.65 -31.95
CA PHE A 305 -6.72 12.94 -31.65
C PHE A 305 -6.69 13.82 -32.90
N THR A 306 -7.79 14.52 -33.17
CA THR A 306 -7.77 15.70 -34.02
C THR A 306 -6.93 16.81 -33.38
N GLU A 307 -6.54 17.84 -34.14
CA GLU A 307 -5.80 18.98 -33.60
C GLU A 307 -6.58 19.70 -32.48
N GLU A 308 -7.89 19.84 -32.65
CA GLU A 308 -8.78 20.41 -31.63
C GLU A 308 -8.80 19.56 -30.37
N GLU A 309 -8.95 18.24 -30.49
CA GLU A 309 -8.94 17.34 -29.34
C GLU A 309 -7.58 17.33 -28.63
N ALA A 310 -6.48 17.34 -29.38
CA ALA A 310 -5.12 17.37 -28.83
C ALA A 310 -4.90 18.62 -27.97
N GLU A 311 -5.35 19.80 -28.43
CA GLU A 311 -5.29 21.02 -27.64
C GLU A 311 -6.28 20.97 -26.45
N GLN A 312 -7.45 20.38 -26.66
CA GLN A 312 -8.45 20.24 -25.61
C GLN A 312 -7.95 19.37 -24.44
N VAL A 313 -7.29 18.24 -24.71
CA VAL A 313 -6.79 17.30 -23.68
C VAL A 313 -5.53 17.77 -22.97
N LYS A 314 -4.73 18.64 -23.60
CA LYS A 314 -3.45 19.08 -23.05
C LYS A 314 -3.63 20.01 -21.85
N GLY A 315 -2.95 19.72 -20.75
CA GLY A 315 -2.94 20.54 -19.54
C GLY A 315 -4.23 20.46 -18.74
N THR A 316 -4.90 19.30 -18.71
CA THR A 316 -6.17 19.10 -17.98
C THR A 316 -6.00 18.43 -16.61
N LEU A 317 -4.79 18.42 -16.06
CA LEU A 317 -4.52 17.98 -14.68
C LEU A 317 -4.08 19.17 -13.83
N ASP A 318 -4.91 19.58 -12.87
CA ASP A 318 -4.48 20.54 -11.84
C ASP A 318 -3.56 19.84 -10.82
N PHE A 319 -3.85 18.57 -10.51
CA PHE A 319 -3.01 17.65 -9.73
C PHE A 319 -3.12 16.22 -10.26
N LEU A 320 -2.16 15.37 -9.94
CA LEU A 320 -2.18 13.95 -10.27
C LEU A 320 -2.62 13.12 -9.05
N GLY A 321 -3.68 12.33 -9.20
CA GLY A 321 -3.94 11.21 -8.29
C GLY A 321 -3.13 9.98 -8.74
N LEU A 322 -2.47 9.32 -7.80
CA LEU A 322 -1.69 8.11 -8.06
C LEU A 322 -2.14 6.98 -7.12
N ASN A 323 -2.60 5.89 -7.73
CA ASN A 323 -2.87 4.64 -7.04
C ASN A 323 -1.70 3.69 -7.28
N HIS A 324 -1.16 3.11 -6.22
CA HIS A 324 0.01 2.25 -6.31
C HIS A 324 -0.01 1.16 -5.24
N TYR A 325 0.33 -0.07 -5.65
CA TYR A 325 0.21 -1.24 -4.79
C TYR A 325 1.42 -2.17 -4.83
N SER A 326 2.02 -2.36 -6.00
CA SER A 326 3.01 -3.43 -6.25
C SER A 326 4.20 -2.97 -7.10
N THR A 327 5.14 -3.89 -7.31
CA THR A 327 6.22 -3.79 -8.29
C THR A 327 6.45 -5.16 -8.92
N ASP A 328 6.73 -5.19 -10.21
CA ASP A 328 7.13 -6.42 -10.91
C ASP A 328 8.43 -6.18 -11.67
N TYR A 329 9.18 -7.25 -11.97
CA TYR A 329 10.20 -7.14 -13.02
C TYR A 329 9.59 -7.24 -14.41
N VAL A 330 10.28 -6.61 -15.35
CA VAL A 330 9.98 -6.66 -16.77
C VAL A 330 11.23 -6.95 -17.58
N SER A 331 11.08 -7.76 -18.61
CA SER A 331 12.14 -8.03 -19.58
C SER A 331 11.66 -7.93 -21.02
N ALA A 332 12.61 -7.76 -21.94
CA ALA A 332 12.30 -7.82 -23.36
C ALA A 332 11.82 -9.22 -23.75
N LYS A 333 10.84 -9.28 -24.65
CA LYS A 333 10.38 -10.55 -25.23
C LYS A 333 11.40 -11.03 -26.27
N GLU A 334 11.85 -12.28 -26.16
CA GLU A 334 12.73 -12.92 -27.14
C GLU A 334 11.91 -13.50 -28.31
N GLY A 335 12.30 -13.20 -29.55
CA GLY A 335 11.66 -13.73 -30.77
C GLY A 335 10.56 -12.85 -31.37
N GLY A 336 10.30 -13.03 -32.67
CA GLY A 336 9.25 -12.30 -33.41
C GLY A 336 7.85 -12.60 -32.90
N ASN A 337 6.95 -11.62 -33.01
CA ASN A 337 5.64 -11.67 -32.39
C ASN A 337 4.62 -12.43 -33.28
N ASP A 338 4.57 -13.76 -33.13
CA ASP A 338 3.53 -14.62 -33.76
C ASP A 338 2.17 -14.53 -33.04
N ASP A 339 2.05 -13.69 -32.00
CA ASP A 339 0.82 -13.52 -31.25
C ASP A 339 -0.20 -12.66 -32.02
N LYS A 340 -1.47 -13.03 -31.90
CA LYS A 340 -2.57 -12.18 -32.38
C LYS A 340 -2.48 -10.79 -31.71
N PRO A 341 -2.71 -9.69 -32.44
CA PRO A 341 -2.72 -8.35 -31.86
C PRO A 341 -3.71 -8.25 -30.69
N SER A 342 -3.25 -7.65 -29.60
CA SER A 342 -4.01 -7.43 -28.37
C SER A 342 -3.27 -6.39 -27.52
N TYR A 343 -3.95 -5.78 -26.55
CA TYR A 343 -3.28 -4.93 -25.56
C TYR A 343 -2.01 -5.59 -24.97
N PHE A 344 -2.08 -6.87 -24.58
CA PHE A 344 -0.98 -7.58 -23.93
C PHE A 344 0.18 -7.90 -24.89
N SER A 345 -0.11 -8.34 -26.11
CA SER A 345 0.92 -8.66 -27.11
C SER A 345 1.56 -7.41 -27.73
N ASP A 346 0.88 -6.26 -27.69
CA ASP A 346 1.39 -4.99 -28.18
C ASP A 346 2.49 -4.40 -27.31
N MET A 347 2.45 -4.60 -26.00
CA MET A 347 3.43 -4.04 -25.07
C MET A 347 4.84 -4.63 -25.28
N GLU A 348 4.94 -5.87 -25.76
CA GLU A 348 6.20 -6.59 -26.00
C GLU A 348 7.11 -6.67 -24.77
N VAL A 349 6.48 -7.00 -23.64
CA VAL A 349 7.13 -7.11 -22.33
C VAL A 349 6.73 -8.43 -21.69
N ASN A 350 7.72 -9.13 -21.15
CA ASN A 350 7.49 -10.25 -20.24
C ASN A 350 7.47 -9.72 -18.81
N ASN A 351 6.42 -10.05 -18.06
CA ASN A 351 6.41 -9.82 -16.61
C ASN A 351 7.11 -10.99 -15.92
N ALA A 352 8.04 -10.70 -15.03
CA ALA A 352 8.78 -11.67 -14.25
C ALA A 352 8.56 -11.39 -12.75
N PRO A 353 7.68 -12.14 -12.07
CA PRO A 353 7.55 -12.01 -10.63
C PRO A 353 8.82 -12.50 -9.94
N ASP A 354 9.23 -11.84 -8.86
CA ASP A 354 10.30 -12.35 -8.00
C ASP A 354 9.70 -13.35 -7.00
N PRO A 355 10.07 -14.64 -7.03
CA PRO A 355 9.54 -15.61 -6.09
C PRO A 355 9.98 -15.35 -4.63
N LEU A 356 10.97 -14.47 -4.41
CA LEU A 356 11.46 -14.12 -3.08
C LEU A 356 10.75 -12.89 -2.48
N TRP A 357 10.02 -12.13 -3.28
CA TRP A 357 9.28 -10.98 -2.75
C TRP A 357 8.06 -11.45 -1.95
N PRO A 358 7.84 -10.88 -0.75
CA PRO A 358 6.67 -11.21 0.04
C PRO A 358 5.41 -10.71 -0.69
N LYS A 359 4.33 -11.50 -0.61
CA LYS A 359 3.09 -11.22 -1.32
C LYS A 359 1.96 -10.87 -0.36
N THR A 360 1.08 -9.97 -0.80
CA THR A 360 -0.20 -9.71 -0.15
C THR A 360 -1.17 -10.87 -0.38
N GLU A 361 -2.34 -10.83 0.27
CA GLU A 361 -3.41 -11.81 0.01
C GLU A 361 -3.96 -11.70 -1.43
N MET A 362 -3.70 -10.60 -2.15
CA MET A 362 -3.98 -10.50 -3.59
C MET A 362 -2.97 -11.25 -4.47
N GLY A 363 -1.85 -11.72 -3.90
CA GLY A 363 -0.71 -12.26 -4.65
C GLY A 363 0.24 -11.18 -5.21
N TRP A 364 -0.03 -9.91 -4.90
CA TRP A 364 0.80 -8.77 -5.31
C TRP A 364 2.06 -8.66 -4.46
N ASP A 365 3.17 -8.27 -5.07
CA ASP A 365 4.47 -8.14 -4.41
C ASP A 365 4.53 -6.90 -3.52
N ILE A 366 5.07 -7.08 -2.30
CA ILE A 366 5.25 -6.03 -1.32
C ILE A 366 6.66 -5.45 -1.51
N VAL A 367 6.73 -4.37 -2.29
CA VAL A 367 7.99 -3.78 -2.76
C VAL A 367 7.96 -2.26 -2.59
N PRO A 368 8.10 -1.74 -1.36
CA PRO A 368 7.87 -0.33 -1.08
C PRO A 368 8.72 0.65 -1.90
N TRP A 369 10.00 0.31 -2.16
CA TRP A 369 10.91 1.18 -2.91
C TRP A 369 10.46 1.42 -4.36
N GLY A 370 9.57 0.59 -4.91
CA GLY A 370 8.98 0.81 -6.22
C GLY A 370 8.16 2.10 -6.28
N LEU A 371 7.42 2.43 -5.21
CA LEU A 371 6.66 3.68 -5.13
C LEU A 371 7.59 4.90 -5.20
N ASN A 372 8.71 4.88 -4.47
CA ASN A 372 9.70 5.96 -4.53
C ASN A 372 10.24 6.13 -5.96
N ARG A 373 10.63 5.02 -6.62
CA ARG A 373 11.14 5.06 -7.99
C ARG A 373 10.11 5.61 -8.98
N LEU A 374 8.85 5.17 -8.87
CA LEU A 374 7.76 5.67 -9.70
C LEU A 374 7.54 7.17 -9.49
N LEU A 375 7.52 7.64 -8.25
CA LEU A 375 7.38 9.06 -7.92
C LEU A 375 8.52 9.91 -8.51
N CYS A 376 9.76 9.43 -8.40
CA CYS A 376 10.92 10.09 -8.99
C CYS A 376 10.88 10.09 -10.52
N TRP A 377 10.43 8.98 -11.12
CA TRP A 377 10.22 8.88 -12.57
C TRP A 377 9.17 9.89 -13.05
N ILE A 378 8.01 9.95 -12.39
CA ILE A 378 6.93 10.90 -12.72
C ILE A 378 7.42 12.35 -12.62
N LYS A 379 8.13 12.70 -11.53
CA LYS A 379 8.71 14.04 -11.36
C LYS A 379 9.64 14.43 -12.52
N LYS A 380 10.43 13.48 -13.02
CA LYS A 380 11.36 13.70 -14.12
C LYS A 380 10.64 13.88 -15.46
N GLU A 381 9.58 13.10 -15.69
CA GLU A 381 8.92 13.05 -17.00
C GLU A 381 7.83 14.10 -17.17
N TYR A 382 7.15 14.55 -16.12
CA TYR A 382 5.98 15.42 -16.22
C TYR A 382 6.07 16.67 -15.33
N PRO A 383 5.53 17.83 -15.79
CA PRO A 383 5.34 18.98 -14.93
C PRO A 383 4.21 18.69 -13.93
N LEU A 384 4.40 19.02 -12.64
CA LEU A 384 3.46 18.69 -11.57
C LEU A 384 2.95 19.96 -10.85
N PRO A 385 2.12 20.81 -11.50
CA PRO A 385 1.74 22.11 -10.96
C PRO A 385 1.04 22.04 -9.59
N GLY A 386 0.09 21.12 -9.39
CA GLY A 386 -0.55 20.86 -8.09
C GLY A 386 0.06 19.71 -7.29
N GLY A 387 1.13 19.10 -7.80
CA GLY A 387 1.76 17.95 -7.16
C GLY A 387 1.00 16.63 -7.33
N ILE A 388 1.38 15.64 -6.50
CA ILE A 388 0.85 14.27 -6.53
C ILE A 388 0.10 13.99 -5.23
N PHE A 389 -1.09 13.42 -5.31
CA PHE A 389 -1.76 12.78 -4.18
C PHE A 389 -1.68 11.27 -4.36
N ILE A 390 -1.18 10.55 -3.36
CA ILE A 390 -1.34 9.09 -3.34
C ILE A 390 -2.80 8.82 -2.98
N THR A 391 -3.63 8.58 -3.99
CA THR A 391 -5.09 8.47 -3.86
C THR A 391 -5.54 7.09 -3.41
N GLU A 392 -4.68 6.08 -3.60
CA GLU A 392 -4.81 4.74 -3.04
C GLU A 392 -3.43 4.11 -2.79
N ASN A 393 -3.26 3.54 -1.61
CA ASN A 393 -2.21 2.57 -1.30
C ASN A 393 -2.64 1.75 -0.07
N GLY A 394 -2.41 0.44 -0.11
CA GLY A 394 -2.74 -0.46 0.98
C GLY A 394 -2.66 -1.91 0.53
N CYS A 395 -3.15 -2.85 1.35
CA CYS A 395 -3.04 -4.26 1.02
C CYS A 395 -4.19 -5.09 1.60
N ALA A 396 -4.57 -6.12 0.84
CA ALA A 396 -5.35 -7.23 1.37
C ALA A 396 -4.46 -8.07 2.29
N CYS A 397 -4.95 -8.35 3.49
CA CYS A 397 -4.31 -9.27 4.43
C CYS A 397 -5.24 -10.43 4.73
N LYS A 398 -4.66 -11.61 4.94
CA LYS A 398 -5.38 -12.75 5.49
C LYS A 398 -5.72 -12.46 6.95
N GLU A 399 -6.98 -12.66 7.30
CA GLU A 399 -7.53 -12.38 8.63
C GLU A 399 -8.44 -13.55 9.02
N ASP A 400 -7.91 -14.61 9.65
CA ASP A 400 -8.66 -15.84 9.93
C ASP A 400 -9.63 -15.68 11.13
N SER A 401 -9.46 -14.63 11.93
CA SER A 401 -10.37 -14.30 13.03
C SER A 401 -10.49 -12.78 13.27
N PRO A 402 -11.55 -12.31 13.96
CA PRO A 402 -11.67 -10.91 14.39
C PRO A 402 -10.50 -10.45 15.27
N ALA A 403 -9.92 -11.35 16.07
CA ALA A 403 -8.79 -11.02 16.93
C ALA A 403 -7.51 -10.77 16.13
N GLU A 404 -7.26 -11.56 15.09
CA GLU A 404 -6.16 -11.35 14.15
C GLU A 404 -6.38 -10.08 13.30
N ALA A 405 -7.60 -9.90 12.79
CA ALA A 405 -8.00 -8.71 12.05
C ALA A 405 -7.75 -7.43 12.87
N ALA A 406 -8.01 -7.46 14.18
CA ALA A 406 -7.77 -6.32 15.06
C ALA A 406 -6.28 -5.96 15.21
N GLN A 407 -5.36 -6.91 15.01
CA GLN A 407 -3.92 -6.69 15.15
C GLN A 407 -3.25 -6.23 13.87
N ASP A 408 -3.66 -6.80 12.72
CA ASP A 408 -3.26 -6.49 11.35
C ASP A 408 -1.82 -6.00 11.12
N THR A 409 -0.85 -6.61 11.80
CA THR A 409 0.57 -6.22 11.76
C THR A 409 1.14 -6.22 10.35
N ALA A 410 0.72 -7.15 9.48
CA ALA A 410 1.16 -7.18 8.09
C ALA A 410 0.78 -5.90 7.31
N ARG A 411 -0.43 -5.37 7.55
CA ARG A 411 -0.88 -4.11 6.95
C ARG A 411 -0.11 -2.92 7.51
N ILE A 412 0.16 -2.91 8.80
CA ILE A 412 1.00 -1.89 9.45
C ILE A 412 2.38 -1.84 8.80
N GLU A 413 3.06 -2.98 8.69
CA GLU A 413 4.41 -3.04 8.11
C GLU A 413 4.43 -2.67 6.63
N TYR A 414 3.42 -3.09 5.87
CA TYR A 414 3.21 -2.65 4.49
C TYR A 414 3.12 -1.12 4.43
N LEU A 415 2.16 -0.52 5.14
CA LEU A 415 1.91 0.92 5.10
C LEU A 415 3.13 1.71 5.58
N GLN A 416 3.79 1.29 6.67
CA GLN A 416 5.03 1.91 7.15
C GLN A 416 6.13 1.90 6.07
N GLY A 417 6.33 0.76 5.41
CA GLY A 417 7.32 0.63 4.34
C GLY A 417 7.06 1.60 3.19
N TYR A 418 5.83 1.64 2.65
CA TYR A 418 5.48 2.53 1.54
C TYR A 418 5.51 4.01 1.94
N LEU A 419 5.03 4.35 3.14
CA LEU A 419 5.07 5.73 3.64
C LEU A 419 6.50 6.24 3.86
N ALA A 420 7.43 5.38 4.30
CA ALA A 420 8.84 5.74 4.39
C ALA A 420 9.42 6.07 3.00
N GLN A 421 9.00 5.34 1.97
CA GLN A 421 9.45 5.57 0.59
C GLN A 421 8.85 6.84 -0.02
N VAL A 422 7.60 7.18 0.34
CA VAL A 422 6.98 8.49 0.05
C VAL A 422 7.74 9.62 0.75
N TYR A 423 8.05 9.46 2.04
CA TYR A 423 8.85 10.45 2.78
C TYR A 423 10.19 10.71 2.08
N LYS A 424 10.92 9.66 1.70
CA LYS A 424 12.20 9.80 0.99
C LYS A 424 12.04 10.47 -0.38
N ALA A 425 10.95 10.20 -1.10
CA ALA A 425 10.68 10.87 -2.37
C ALA A 425 10.49 12.39 -2.18
N ILE A 426 9.83 12.79 -1.09
CA ILE A 426 9.64 14.20 -0.74
C ILE A 426 10.95 14.84 -0.25
N ASP A 427 11.59 14.24 0.75
CA ASP A 427 12.68 14.82 1.53
C ASP A 427 14.03 14.75 0.79
N GLU A 428 14.36 13.60 0.20
CA GLU A 428 15.64 13.40 -0.49
C GLU A 428 15.56 13.83 -1.96
N GLU A 429 14.45 13.52 -2.62
CA GLU A 429 14.32 13.67 -4.09
C GLU A 429 13.47 14.88 -4.48
N GLY A 430 12.85 15.59 -3.54
CA GLY A 430 12.07 16.80 -3.77
C GLY A 430 10.83 16.59 -4.64
N VAL A 431 10.21 15.40 -4.61
CA VAL A 431 8.95 15.12 -5.31
C VAL A 431 7.80 15.85 -4.61
N PRO A 432 6.95 16.61 -5.32
CA PRO A 432 5.88 17.40 -4.71
C PRO A 432 4.66 16.53 -4.37
N VAL A 433 4.82 15.54 -3.49
CA VAL A 433 3.69 14.76 -2.96
C VAL A 433 2.97 15.60 -1.90
N ARG A 434 1.64 15.71 -2.02
CA ARG A 434 0.78 16.58 -1.21
C ARG A 434 -0.09 15.85 -0.22
N GLY A 435 -0.35 14.57 -0.44
CA GLY A 435 -1.16 13.78 0.48
C GLY A 435 -1.12 12.30 0.21
N TYR A 436 -1.65 11.55 1.17
CA TYR A 436 -1.74 10.11 1.17
C TYR A 436 -3.10 9.66 1.71
N LEU A 437 -3.82 8.90 0.91
CA LEU A 437 -5.11 8.33 1.23
C LEU A 437 -5.02 6.80 1.24
N VAL A 438 -5.18 6.20 2.41
CA VAL A 438 -5.10 4.75 2.56
C VAL A 438 -6.25 4.06 1.86
N TRP A 439 -5.93 3.04 1.05
CA TRP A 439 -6.91 2.08 0.54
C TRP A 439 -6.96 0.87 1.47
N SER A 440 -8.03 0.66 2.24
CA SER A 440 -9.29 1.42 2.26
C SER A 440 -9.66 1.85 3.68
N PHE A 441 -10.61 2.79 3.80
CA PHE A 441 -11.16 3.14 5.12
C PHE A 441 -11.73 1.90 5.82
N MET A 442 -12.54 1.12 5.11
CA MET A 442 -13.22 -0.06 5.64
C MET A 442 -13.13 -1.24 4.67
N ASP A 443 -13.20 -2.47 5.20
CA ASP A 443 -13.35 -3.66 4.38
C ASP A 443 -14.58 -3.49 3.48
N ASN A 444 -14.51 -3.95 2.24
CA ASN A 444 -15.55 -3.68 1.25
C ASN A 444 -15.65 -4.80 0.20
N PHE A 445 -16.54 -4.60 -0.79
CA PHE A 445 -16.69 -5.51 -1.92
C PHE A 445 -15.53 -5.31 -2.92
N GLU A 446 -14.57 -6.22 -2.96
CA GLU A 446 -13.37 -6.15 -3.80
C GLU A 446 -13.64 -6.75 -5.19
N TRP A 447 -14.56 -6.12 -5.93
CA TRP A 447 -14.82 -6.38 -7.35
C TRP A 447 -15.06 -7.87 -7.63
N ALA A 448 -14.31 -8.49 -8.56
CA ALA A 448 -14.44 -9.90 -8.90
C ALA A 448 -14.11 -10.86 -7.74
N PHE A 449 -13.41 -10.39 -6.71
CA PHE A 449 -13.09 -11.19 -5.53
C PHE A 449 -14.19 -11.17 -4.45
N GLY A 450 -15.25 -10.40 -4.65
CA GLY A 450 -16.34 -10.28 -3.68
C GLY A 450 -15.82 -9.80 -2.32
N PHE A 451 -16.25 -10.44 -1.25
CA PHE A 451 -15.87 -10.07 0.12
C PHE A 451 -14.65 -10.81 0.65
N ALA A 452 -14.00 -11.63 -0.18
CA ALA A 452 -12.89 -12.49 0.23
C ALA A 452 -11.62 -11.71 0.59
N LYS A 453 -11.42 -10.52 0.01
CA LYS A 453 -10.21 -9.71 0.18
C LYS A 453 -10.49 -8.52 1.09
N ARG A 454 -9.65 -8.35 2.11
CA ARG A 454 -9.85 -7.40 3.22
C ARG A 454 -8.81 -6.28 3.16
N PHE A 455 -9.18 -5.12 2.61
CA PHE A 455 -8.30 -3.95 2.51
C PHE A 455 -8.44 -2.95 3.66
N GLY A 456 -9.54 -2.99 4.42
CA GLY A 456 -9.90 -1.94 5.34
C GLY A 456 -8.94 -1.79 6.51
N ILE A 457 -8.64 -0.55 6.88
CA ILE A 457 -8.10 -0.23 8.21
C ILE A 457 -9.18 -0.35 9.31
N VAL A 458 -10.46 -0.36 8.91
CA VAL A 458 -11.62 -0.70 9.74
C VAL A 458 -12.21 -2.02 9.27
N ARG A 459 -12.34 -2.99 10.19
CA ARG A 459 -13.04 -4.24 9.91
C ARG A 459 -14.54 -4.00 9.79
N VAL A 460 -15.17 -4.56 8.76
CA VAL A 460 -16.63 -4.66 8.65
C VAL A 460 -17.05 -6.10 8.89
N ASP A 461 -17.88 -6.28 9.90
CA ASP A 461 -18.58 -7.53 10.12
C ASP A 461 -19.82 -7.56 9.21
N TYR A 462 -19.79 -8.30 8.09
CA TYR A 462 -20.83 -8.18 7.05
C TYR A 462 -22.22 -8.67 7.50
N ASP A 463 -22.29 -9.56 8.50
CA ASP A 463 -23.56 -10.04 9.04
C ASP A 463 -24.24 -8.97 9.93
N SER A 464 -23.46 -8.33 10.80
CA SER A 464 -23.97 -7.33 11.75
C SER A 464 -23.81 -5.88 11.28
N GLN A 465 -23.08 -5.67 10.18
CA GLN A 465 -22.61 -4.37 9.66
C GLN A 465 -21.77 -3.57 10.66
N LYS A 466 -21.24 -4.21 11.72
CA LYS A 466 -20.45 -3.53 12.75
C LYS A 466 -19.06 -3.14 12.24
N ARG A 467 -18.68 -1.89 12.48
CA ARG A 467 -17.32 -1.35 12.22
C ARG A 467 -16.43 -1.52 13.43
N THR A 468 -15.22 -2.05 13.23
CA THR A 468 -14.20 -2.18 14.30
C THR A 468 -12.83 -1.72 13.79
N PRO A 469 -12.27 -0.60 14.30
CA PRO A 469 -10.94 -0.16 13.91
C PRO A 469 -9.87 -1.20 14.21
N LYS A 470 -9.02 -1.48 13.22
CA LYS A 470 -7.83 -2.33 13.36
C LYS A 470 -6.67 -1.50 13.93
N LYS A 471 -5.51 -2.12 14.21
CA LYS A 471 -4.35 -1.37 14.70
C LYS A 471 -3.77 -0.45 13.62
N SER A 472 -3.85 -0.82 12.34
CA SER A 472 -3.51 0.08 11.23
C SER A 472 -4.30 1.39 11.25
N ALA A 473 -5.59 1.38 11.61
CA ALA A 473 -6.37 2.61 11.77
C ALA A 473 -5.83 3.50 12.90
N LYS A 474 -5.40 2.91 14.01
CA LYS A 474 -4.77 3.66 15.11
C LYS A 474 -3.40 4.22 14.72
N MET A 475 -2.64 3.50 13.91
CA MET A 475 -1.38 4.00 13.36
C MET A 475 -1.65 5.21 12.44
N MET A 476 -2.55 5.07 11.47
CA MET A 476 -2.93 6.17 10.57
C MET A 476 -3.49 7.38 11.34
N SER A 477 -4.28 7.15 12.40
CA SER A 477 -4.73 8.20 13.33
C SER A 477 -3.58 8.96 13.97
N THR A 478 -2.58 8.23 14.46
CA THR A 478 -1.40 8.82 15.10
C THR A 478 -0.60 9.63 14.09
N ILE A 479 -0.35 9.09 12.90
CA ILE A 479 0.35 9.79 11.82
C ILE A 479 -0.40 11.06 11.42
N ALA A 480 -1.71 10.99 11.19
CA ALA A 480 -2.51 12.14 10.79
C ALA A 480 -2.49 13.27 11.84
N ARG A 481 -2.56 12.92 13.14
CA ARG A 481 -2.54 13.89 14.24
C ARG A 481 -1.16 14.50 14.50
N THR A 482 -0.09 13.73 14.29
CA THR A 482 1.28 14.16 14.61
C THR A 482 2.06 14.64 13.39
N ASN A 483 1.58 14.34 12.19
CA ASN A 483 2.29 14.46 10.92
C ASN A 483 3.64 13.74 10.88
N VAL A 484 3.79 12.67 11.69
CA VAL A 484 5.04 11.92 11.85
C VAL A 484 4.77 10.43 11.69
N LEU A 485 5.50 9.79 10.78
CA LEU A 485 5.60 8.34 10.71
C LEU A 485 6.65 7.85 11.71
N GLN A 486 6.23 6.92 12.57
CA GLN A 486 7.14 6.11 13.38
C GLN A 486 7.35 4.77 12.69
N ILE A 487 8.60 4.41 12.43
CA ILE A 487 8.95 3.18 11.71
C ILE A 487 10.12 2.49 12.38
N SER A 488 10.06 1.16 12.52
CA SER A 488 11.20 0.41 13.06
C SER A 488 12.34 0.28 12.05
N GLU A 489 13.59 0.21 12.51
CA GLU A 489 14.74 -0.01 11.62
C GLU A 489 14.58 -1.28 10.78
N ARG A 490 14.00 -2.35 11.36
CA ARG A 490 13.72 -3.59 10.62
C ARG A 490 12.81 -3.35 9.42
N VAL A 491 11.69 -2.65 9.61
CA VAL A 491 10.71 -2.39 8.54
C VAL A 491 11.30 -1.44 7.52
N LEU A 492 12.07 -0.43 7.96
CA LEU A 492 12.79 0.47 7.06
C LEU A 492 13.79 -0.32 6.19
N ASP A 493 14.66 -1.12 6.79
CA ASP A 493 15.65 -1.93 6.06
C ASP A 493 15.00 -2.88 5.05
N GLN A 494 13.86 -3.48 5.40
CA GLN A 494 13.07 -4.31 4.49
C GLN A 494 12.48 -3.51 3.33
N SER A 495 12.07 -2.27 3.58
CA SER A 495 11.55 -1.37 2.54
C SER A 495 12.60 -0.88 1.55
N GLU A 496 13.90 -0.96 1.88
CA GLU A 496 15.02 -0.46 1.05
C GLU A 496 15.62 -1.50 0.10
N HIS A 497 15.18 -2.77 0.18
CA HIS A 497 15.81 -3.87 -0.53
C HIS A 497 15.50 -3.85 -2.04
N SER A 498 16.29 -3.09 -2.80
CA SER A 498 16.31 -3.16 -4.26
C SER A 498 17.54 -3.96 -4.74
N PRO A 499 17.40 -4.90 -5.71
CA PRO A 499 18.51 -5.75 -6.18
C PRO A 499 19.67 -4.95 -6.77
N PHE A 500 19.36 -3.79 -7.37
CA PHE A 500 20.33 -2.90 -7.99
C PHE A 500 20.75 -1.73 -7.09
N ASN A 501 20.45 -1.78 -5.79
CA ASN A 501 20.78 -0.70 -4.87
C ASN A 501 22.30 -0.53 -4.77
N THR A 502 22.84 0.44 -5.52
CA THR A 502 24.25 0.80 -5.54
C THR A 502 24.72 1.34 -4.19
N LYS A 503 23.86 1.85 -3.30
CA LYS A 503 24.24 2.22 -1.92
C LYS A 503 24.50 0.99 -1.05
N VAL A 504 23.78 -0.12 -1.23
CA VAL A 504 24.06 -1.41 -0.56
C VAL A 504 25.31 -2.05 -1.16
N LEU A 505 25.48 -1.99 -2.47
CA LEU A 505 26.70 -2.40 -3.18
C LEU A 505 27.91 -1.52 -2.83
N HIS A 506 27.73 -0.23 -2.57
CA HIS A 506 28.78 0.68 -2.11
C HIS A 506 29.05 0.53 -0.62
N ARG A 507 28.06 0.24 0.23
CA ARG A 507 28.31 -0.16 1.63
C ARG A 507 29.05 -1.50 1.68
N ARG A 508 28.72 -2.46 0.82
CA ARG A 508 29.48 -3.72 0.65
C ARG A 508 30.88 -3.46 0.10
N LYS A 509 31.03 -2.69 -0.97
CA LYS A 509 32.34 -2.34 -1.56
C LYS A 509 33.18 -1.46 -0.64
N ALA A 510 32.59 -0.57 0.15
CA ALA A 510 33.29 0.23 1.16
C ALA A 510 33.64 -0.59 2.40
N ALA A 511 32.83 -1.59 2.77
CA ALA A 511 33.19 -2.59 3.77
C ALA A 511 34.28 -3.55 3.27
N GLU A 512 34.34 -3.82 1.97
CA GLU A 512 35.41 -4.60 1.30
C GLU A 512 36.68 -3.77 1.05
N ALA A 513 36.56 -2.44 0.88
CA ALA A 513 37.67 -1.50 0.65
C ALA A 513 38.21 -0.85 1.94
N ALA A 514 37.54 -1.04 3.08
CA ALA A 514 38.10 -0.66 4.38
C ALA A 514 39.39 -1.47 4.64
N PRO A 515 40.44 -0.85 5.22
CA PRO A 515 41.65 -1.59 5.57
C PRO A 515 41.25 -2.81 6.41
N LYS A 516 41.68 -4.00 5.98
CA LYS A 516 41.37 -5.27 6.65
C LYS A 516 41.48 -5.06 8.14
N ALA A 517 40.36 -5.27 8.85
CA ALA A 517 40.36 -5.29 10.30
C ALA A 517 41.53 -6.17 10.77
N PRO A 518 42.25 -5.79 11.84
CA PRO A 518 43.32 -6.61 12.38
C PRO A 518 42.82 -8.05 12.53
N PRO A 519 43.67 -9.05 12.26
CA PRO A 519 43.26 -10.44 12.15
C PRO A 519 42.35 -10.81 13.32
N ARG A 520 41.16 -11.31 12.99
CA ARG A 520 40.17 -11.74 13.98
C ARG A 520 40.88 -12.65 14.99
N PRO A 521 40.63 -12.48 16.31
CA PRO A 521 41.19 -13.38 17.31
C PRO A 521 40.90 -14.82 16.90
N LYS A 522 41.95 -15.63 16.71
CA LYS A 522 41.83 -17.06 16.43
C LYS A 522 41.45 -17.75 17.74
N LEU A 523 40.19 -17.65 18.13
CA LEU A 523 39.65 -18.44 19.23
C LEU A 523 39.40 -19.86 18.70
N SER A 524 39.90 -20.89 19.39
CA SER A 524 39.55 -22.26 19.03
C SER A 524 38.07 -22.54 19.36
N THR A 525 37.45 -23.51 18.70
CA THR A 525 36.08 -23.95 19.06
C THR A 525 35.99 -24.36 20.53
N GLN A 526 37.06 -24.93 21.09
CA GLN A 526 37.12 -25.36 22.48
C GLN A 526 37.14 -24.17 23.45
N ASP A 527 37.87 -23.11 23.12
CA ASP A 527 37.88 -21.88 23.92
C ASP A 527 36.54 -21.14 23.82
N ALA A 528 35.88 -21.19 22.66
CA ALA A 528 34.53 -20.64 22.47
C ALA A 528 33.50 -21.36 23.35
N LEU A 529 33.55 -22.69 23.40
CA LEU A 529 32.73 -23.49 24.31
C LEU A 529 33.05 -23.18 25.77
N GLY A 530 34.33 -23.01 26.12
CA GLY A 530 34.76 -22.58 27.45
C GLY A 530 34.14 -21.25 27.87
N MET A 531 34.18 -20.25 26.98
CA MET A 531 33.57 -18.94 27.20
C MET A 531 32.06 -19.04 27.43
N MET A 532 31.37 -19.85 26.63
CA MET A 532 29.92 -20.03 26.76
C MET A 532 29.54 -20.75 28.06
N ARG A 533 30.34 -21.74 28.51
CA ARG A 533 30.13 -22.37 29.83
C ARG A 533 30.31 -21.36 30.95
N GLU A 534 31.34 -20.52 30.89
CA GLU A 534 31.55 -19.49 31.91
C GLU A 534 30.40 -18.47 31.95
N PHE A 535 29.82 -18.14 30.79
CA PHE A 535 28.59 -17.36 30.73
C PHE A 535 27.41 -18.07 31.39
N VAL A 536 27.19 -19.36 31.08
CA VAL A 536 26.12 -20.15 31.71
C VAL A 536 26.30 -20.18 33.22
N ASP A 537 27.51 -20.43 33.71
CA ASP A 537 27.79 -20.52 35.15
C ASP A 537 27.55 -19.17 35.85
N LYS A 538 28.01 -18.06 35.28
CA LYS A 538 27.78 -16.73 35.84
C LYS A 538 26.33 -16.28 35.74
N TYR A 539 25.61 -16.65 34.68
CA TYR A 539 24.19 -16.36 34.56
C TYR A 539 23.33 -17.28 35.44
N ARG A 540 23.80 -18.46 35.85
CA ARG A 540 23.09 -19.30 36.84
C ARG A 540 23.15 -18.77 38.27
N ASP A 541 24.02 -17.80 38.55
CA ASP A 541 24.13 -17.20 39.87
C ASP A 541 22.79 -16.65 40.37
N LEU A 542 22.44 -16.97 41.62
CA LEU A 542 21.14 -16.60 42.19
C LEU A 542 20.95 -15.09 42.31
N LYS A 543 22.02 -14.31 42.54
CA LYS A 543 21.91 -12.85 42.61
C LYS A 543 21.70 -12.24 41.23
N PHE A 544 22.33 -12.80 40.20
CA PHE A 544 22.06 -12.42 38.81
C PHE A 544 20.59 -12.70 38.46
N GLN A 545 20.11 -13.92 38.75
CA GLN A 545 18.74 -14.33 38.45
C GLN A 545 17.69 -13.50 39.21
N ALA A 546 17.95 -13.13 40.46
CA ALA A 546 17.08 -12.22 41.22
C ALA A 546 16.92 -10.85 40.52
N ARG A 547 18.03 -10.25 40.06
CA ARG A 547 18.00 -8.97 39.33
C ARG A 547 17.25 -9.06 38.01
N MET A 548 17.37 -10.19 37.30
CA MET A 548 16.63 -10.45 36.08
C MET A 548 15.12 -10.51 36.37
N VAL A 549 14.69 -11.25 37.40
CA VAL A 549 13.29 -11.33 37.83
C VAL A 549 12.72 -9.96 38.19
N ASP A 550 13.47 -9.10 38.89
CA ASP A 550 13.02 -7.74 39.22
C ASP A 550 12.79 -6.88 37.97
N ALA A 551 13.68 -6.96 36.98
CA ALA A 551 13.49 -6.29 35.69
C ALA A 551 12.22 -6.75 34.97
N PHE A 552 11.93 -8.06 35.02
CA PHE A 552 10.69 -8.61 34.47
C PHE A 552 9.44 -8.18 35.24
N LYS A 553 9.47 -8.14 36.58
CA LYS A 553 8.35 -7.64 37.39
C LYS A 553 8.01 -6.20 37.02
N GLN A 554 9.02 -5.36 36.83
CA GLN A 554 8.82 -3.97 36.39
C GLN A 554 8.19 -3.89 35.00
N TYR A 555 8.60 -4.75 34.07
CA TYR A 555 7.97 -4.87 32.76
C TYR A 555 6.50 -5.28 32.88
N MET A 556 6.16 -6.29 33.69
CA MET A 556 4.76 -6.73 33.85
C MET A 556 3.85 -5.62 34.37
N MET A 557 4.37 -4.68 35.16
CA MET A 557 3.61 -3.53 35.66
C MET A 557 3.47 -2.39 34.65
N THR A 558 4.46 -2.22 33.76
CA THR A 558 4.58 -1.02 32.91
C THR A 558 4.30 -1.29 31.43
N ASN A 559 4.42 -2.55 31.01
CA ASN A 559 4.40 -2.98 29.62
C ASN A 559 5.39 -2.19 28.71
N ASP A 560 6.51 -1.74 29.28
CA ASP A 560 7.56 -0.97 28.61
C ASP A 560 8.72 -1.89 28.19
N ASP A 561 8.68 -2.35 26.94
CA ASP A 561 9.70 -3.20 26.34
C ASP A 561 11.09 -2.54 26.32
N VAL A 562 11.15 -1.21 26.20
CA VAL A 562 12.42 -0.45 26.14
C VAL A 562 13.07 -0.43 27.52
N ALA A 563 12.28 -0.25 28.58
CA ALA A 563 12.77 -0.32 29.96
C ALA A 563 13.30 -1.73 30.31
N LEU A 564 12.56 -2.79 29.92
CA LEU A 564 13.01 -4.17 30.11
C LEU A 564 14.34 -4.44 29.41
N MET A 565 14.46 -4.01 28.15
CA MET A 565 15.70 -4.17 27.39
C MET A 565 16.88 -3.46 28.07
N LYS A 566 16.72 -2.20 28.49
CA LYS A 566 17.77 -1.44 29.19
C LYS A 566 18.18 -2.09 30.50
N ALA A 567 17.21 -2.58 31.29
CA ALA A 567 17.48 -3.26 32.55
C ALA A 567 18.31 -4.54 32.31
N ARG A 568 17.92 -5.38 31.34
CA ARG A 568 18.70 -6.58 30.97
C ARG A 568 20.12 -6.24 30.54
N GLN A 569 20.31 -5.18 29.77
CA GLN A 569 21.65 -4.71 29.38
C GLN A 569 22.51 -4.37 30.59
N LEU A 570 21.96 -3.60 31.54
CA LEU A 570 22.68 -3.21 32.76
C LEU A 570 23.01 -4.40 33.66
N ILE A 571 22.21 -5.46 33.61
CA ILE A 571 22.42 -6.68 34.41
C ILE A 571 23.47 -7.59 33.76
N CYS A 572 23.43 -7.81 32.45
CA CYS A 572 24.34 -8.72 31.74
C CYS A 572 25.73 -8.12 31.46
N LEU A 573 25.81 -6.81 31.20
CA LEU A 573 27.04 -6.18 30.71
C LEU A 573 28.25 -6.34 31.67
N PRO A 574 28.13 -6.23 33.00
CA PRO A 574 29.26 -6.46 33.90
C PRO A 574 29.86 -7.88 33.80
N ILE A 575 29.01 -8.89 33.63
CA ILE A 575 29.45 -10.28 33.44
C ILE A 575 30.17 -10.42 32.09
N GLN A 576 29.62 -9.81 31.03
CA GLN A 576 30.23 -9.82 29.70
C GLN A 576 31.59 -9.14 29.69
N MET A 577 31.72 -7.99 30.36
CA MET A 577 32.99 -7.28 30.45
C MET A 577 34.06 -8.02 31.27
N ASP A 578 33.67 -8.89 32.20
CA ASP A 578 34.57 -9.76 32.96
C ASP A 578 35.03 -11.00 32.16
N VAL A 579 34.09 -11.65 31.45
CA VAL A 579 34.36 -12.91 30.75
C VAL A 579 35.12 -12.69 29.44
N LEU A 580 34.71 -11.70 28.64
CA LEU A 580 35.23 -11.50 27.28
C LEU A 580 36.76 -11.33 27.18
N PRO A 581 37.42 -10.54 28.05
CA PRO A 581 38.88 -10.40 28.03
C PRO A 581 39.65 -11.71 28.17
N LYS A 582 39.10 -12.70 28.89
CA LYS A 582 39.73 -14.02 29.10
C LYS A 582 39.84 -14.82 27.80
N TYR A 583 38.99 -14.50 26.82
CA TYR A 583 38.89 -15.19 25.54
C TYR A 583 39.31 -14.28 24.36
N GLY A 584 40.09 -13.23 24.65
CA GLY A 584 40.71 -12.40 23.61
C GLY A 584 39.77 -11.38 22.95
N PHE A 585 38.60 -11.13 23.53
CA PHE A 585 37.71 -10.03 23.13
C PHE A 585 37.89 -8.83 24.06
N GLU A 586 37.61 -7.63 23.57
CA GLU A 586 37.59 -6.45 24.45
C GLU A 586 36.48 -6.57 25.50
N GLY A 587 36.75 -6.17 26.74
CA GLY A 587 35.74 -6.02 27.80
C GLY A 587 34.87 -4.79 27.59
N THR A 588 34.35 -4.59 26.38
CA THR A 588 33.58 -3.43 25.95
C THR A 588 32.34 -3.88 25.19
N ARG A 589 31.38 -2.98 24.96
CA ARG A 589 30.23 -3.26 24.07
C ARG A 589 30.64 -3.66 22.65
N ARG A 590 31.81 -3.19 22.20
CA ARG A 590 32.39 -3.57 20.92
C ARG A 590 32.90 -5.01 20.93
N GLY A 591 33.63 -5.41 21.98
CA GLY A 591 34.09 -6.79 22.13
C GLY A 591 32.93 -7.78 22.32
N VAL A 592 31.86 -7.32 22.98
CA VAL A 592 30.55 -7.99 23.01
C VAL A 592 30.04 -8.25 21.58
N ALA A 593 29.90 -7.23 20.73
CA ALA A 593 29.46 -7.44 19.34
C ALA A 593 30.39 -8.37 18.54
N GLN A 594 31.71 -8.28 18.74
CA GLN A 594 32.70 -9.14 18.09
C GLN A 594 32.56 -10.61 18.50
N ALA A 595 32.35 -10.88 19.79
CA ALA A 595 32.16 -12.25 20.30
C ALA A 595 30.89 -12.88 19.75
N THR A 596 29.80 -12.11 19.63
CA THR A 596 28.55 -12.60 19.00
C THR A 596 28.74 -12.94 17.54
N ALA A 597 29.40 -12.06 16.80
CA ALA A 597 29.69 -12.31 15.40
C ALA A 597 30.56 -13.57 15.22
N PHE A 598 31.51 -13.80 16.13
CA PHE A 598 32.34 -15.01 16.12
C PHE A 598 31.50 -16.26 16.42
N LEU A 599 30.75 -16.30 17.53
CA LEU A 599 29.92 -17.44 17.92
C LEU A 599 28.88 -17.80 16.85
N SER A 600 28.40 -16.82 16.07
CA SER A 600 27.47 -17.04 14.95
C SER A 600 27.99 -17.95 13.84
N THR A 601 29.31 -18.09 13.76
CA THR A 601 29.96 -18.94 12.77
C THR A 601 30.08 -20.40 13.21
N LEU A 602 29.80 -20.69 14.49
CA LEU A 602 29.91 -22.03 15.09
C LEU A 602 28.49 -22.60 15.28
N LYS A 603 27.91 -23.23 14.26
CA LYS A 603 26.46 -23.58 14.23
C LYS A 603 26.10 -25.03 14.59
N GLU A 604 27.02 -25.84 15.08
CA GLU A 604 26.77 -27.28 15.30
C GLU A 604 27.16 -27.77 16.71
N GLY A 605 26.40 -28.74 17.22
CA GLY A 605 26.67 -29.45 18.48
C GLY A 605 26.44 -28.62 19.75
N GLU A 606 27.33 -28.79 20.73
CA GLU A 606 27.25 -28.24 22.09
C GLU A 606 27.12 -26.70 22.16
N VAL A 607 27.54 -25.98 21.11
CA VAL A 607 27.36 -24.53 21.00
C VAL A 607 25.87 -24.16 20.97
N GLY A 608 25.04 -24.93 20.28
CA GLY A 608 23.60 -24.71 20.21
C GLY A 608 22.92 -24.88 21.58
N GLU A 609 23.30 -25.92 22.31
CA GLU A 609 22.78 -26.21 23.65
C GLU A 609 23.15 -25.13 24.67
N LEU A 610 24.42 -24.70 24.69
CA LEU A 610 24.87 -23.63 25.57
C LEU A 610 24.23 -22.29 25.21
N ASN A 611 23.99 -22.01 23.92
CA ASN A 611 23.31 -20.79 23.49
C ASN A 611 21.83 -20.78 23.92
N ALA A 612 21.13 -21.92 23.81
CA ALA A 612 19.77 -22.07 24.31
C ALA A 612 19.74 -21.85 25.83
N MET A 613 20.71 -22.38 26.57
CA MET A 613 20.83 -22.17 28.01
C MET A 613 21.08 -20.71 28.39
N ILE A 614 21.98 -20.01 27.69
CA ILE A 614 22.24 -18.58 27.91
C ILE A 614 20.99 -17.76 27.60
N THR A 615 20.29 -18.08 26.51
CA THR A 615 19.02 -17.43 26.14
C THR A 615 18.00 -17.63 27.25
N TYR A 616 17.79 -18.86 27.70
CA TYR A 616 16.89 -19.18 28.79
C TYR A 616 17.22 -18.38 30.06
N LEU A 617 18.48 -18.34 30.47
CA LEU A 617 18.91 -17.64 31.69
C LEU A 617 18.85 -16.11 31.59
N THR A 618 18.78 -15.54 30.40
CA THR A 618 18.86 -14.07 30.20
C THR A 618 17.61 -13.46 29.56
N ARG A 619 16.68 -14.28 29.04
CA ARG A 619 15.55 -13.82 28.21
C ARG A 619 14.24 -14.52 28.49
N ASP A 620 14.28 -15.81 28.80
CA ASP A 620 13.08 -16.57 29.16
C ASP A 620 12.93 -16.53 30.68
N LEU A 621 11.69 -16.64 31.18
CA LEU A 621 11.44 -16.56 32.62
C LEU A 621 12.26 -17.65 33.34
N PRO A 622 13.20 -17.29 34.22
CA PRO A 622 13.94 -18.28 34.97
C PRO A 622 13.00 -18.94 35.97
N HIS A 623 12.79 -20.25 35.86
CA HIS A 623 12.17 -21.03 36.92
C HIS A 623 12.93 -20.82 38.23
N THR A 624 12.29 -20.20 39.20
CA THR A 624 12.73 -20.25 40.60
C THR A 624 11.59 -20.60 41.52
N ALA A 625 10.65 -21.46 41.11
CA ALA A 625 9.60 -22.04 41.97
C ALA A 625 8.76 -21.04 42.82
N ALA A 626 8.87 -19.73 42.63
CA ALA A 626 8.30 -18.71 43.48
C ALA A 626 7.71 -17.55 42.64
N LEU A 627 6.69 -17.90 41.87
CA LEU A 627 5.46 -17.10 41.80
C LEU A 627 4.69 -17.15 43.14
N GLU A 628 5.22 -17.85 44.16
CA GLU A 628 4.74 -17.90 45.52
C GLU A 628 4.78 -16.50 46.17
N GLY A 629 3.81 -15.65 45.81
CA GLY A 629 3.43 -14.47 46.59
C GLY A 629 3.22 -13.15 45.85
N ALA A 630 3.26 -13.05 44.51
CA ALA A 630 3.18 -11.74 43.82
C ALA A 630 2.07 -11.60 42.78
N VAL A 631 0.98 -12.38 42.94
CA VAL A 631 -0.37 -11.81 42.90
C VAL A 631 -0.73 -11.57 44.36
N GLY A 632 -0.39 -10.38 44.84
CA GLY A 632 -0.86 -9.82 46.10
C GLY A 632 -1.57 -8.53 45.78
#